data_AF-A0A3B8YZW1-F1
#
_entry.id   AF-A0A3B8YZW1-F1
#
_cell.length_a   1.000
_cell.length_b   1.000
_cell.length_c   1.000
_cell.angle_alpha   90.00
_cell.angle_beta   90.00
_cell.angle_gamma   90.00
#
_symmetry.space_group_name_H-M   'P 1'
#
loop_
_entity.id
_entity.type
_entity.pdbx_description
1 polymer ?
#
loop_
_entity_poly.entity_id
_entity_poly.type
_entity_poly.pdbx_seq_one_letter_code
_entity_poly.pdbx_strand_id
1 'polypeptide(L)'
;MALPAGLNPEGRVACADRTPLRKALFGDLHVHSTLSLDAATQGTRNRPRDAYRFARGERLGIQPYDGDVAMREVQLERPLDFAAVTDHAELFGELHICRTPEAEGYDATACKIYRRWPRLAFFLINGSMTDGSSFAFCGENAAICLKAAKGPWEETITAAEEAYDRSSACNFTSL
;
A
#
# COMPACT_ATOMS: atom_id res chain seq x y z
N MET A 1 18.06 -19.79 24.40
CA MET A 1 16.81 -20.22 25.07
C MET A 1 16.01 -20.98 24.03
N ALA A 2 15.74 -22.28 24.22
CA ALA A 2 14.97 -23.05 23.25
C ALA A 2 13.49 -22.64 23.33
N LEU A 3 12.83 -22.46 22.18
CA LEU A 3 11.41 -22.14 22.13
C LEU A 3 10.58 -23.31 22.70
N PRO A 4 9.52 -23.03 23.49
CA PRO A 4 8.54 -24.04 23.90
C PRO A 4 8.08 -24.90 22.72
N ALA A 5 7.89 -26.20 22.96
CA ALA A 5 7.42 -27.14 21.96
C ALA A 5 6.07 -26.65 21.37
N GLY A 6 6.00 -26.54 20.04
CA GLY A 6 4.80 -26.06 19.32
C GLY A 6 4.83 -24.58 18.93
N LEU A 7 5.87 -23.83 19.31
CA LEU A 7 6.07 -22.47 18.82
C LEU A 7 6.93 -22.42 17.55
N ASN A 8 6.57 -21.55 16.62
CA ASN A 8 7.37 -21.20 15.44
C ASN A 8 8.54 -20.26 15.83
N PRO A 9 9.47 -19.93 14.91
CA PRO A 9 10.61 -19.05 15.19
C PRO A 9 10.24 -17.65 15.72
N GLU A 10 9.00 -17.22 15.50
CA GLU A 10 8.45 -15.96 15.98
C GLU A 10 7.78 -16.07 17.36
N GLY A 11 7.90 -17.23 18.02
CA GLY A 11 7.29 -17.49 19.33
C GLY A 11 5.77 -17.70 19.30
N ARG A 12 5.20 -18.07 18.14
CA ARG A 12 3.73 -18.23 17.96
C ARG A 12 3.34 -19.69 17.83
N VAL A 13 2.12 -20.02 18.28
CA VAL A 13 1.54 -21.36 18.10
C VAL A 13 1.53 -21.71 16.61
N ALA A 14 2.01 -22.89 16.27
CA ALA A 14 1.98 -23.37 14.90
C ALA A 14 0.54 -23.44 14.35
N CYS A 15 0.39 -23.22 13.04
CA CYS A 15 -0.89 -23.37 12.35
C CYS A 15 -1.47 -24.77 12.57
N ALA A 16 -2.78 -24.84 12.84
CA ALA A 16 -3.50 -26.08 13.10
C ALA A 16 -3.57 -26.97 11.84
N ASP A 17 -3.74 -26.36 10.66
CA ASP A 17 -3.79 -27.05 9.36
C ASP A 17 -2.38 -27.28 8.78
N ARG A 18 -1.49 -27.92 9.56
CA ARG A 18 -0.14 -28.28 9.11
C ARG A 18 -0.09 -29.75 8.67
N THR A 19 -0.02 -29.97 7.36
CA THR A 19 0.16 -31.31 6.78
C THR A 19 1.64 -31.64 6.52
N PRO A 20 2.10 -32.90 6.75
CA PRO A 20 3.44 -33.35 6.37
C PRO A 20 3.76 -33.18 4.88
N LEU A 21 2.73 -33.20 4.03
CA LEU A 21 2.87 -33.08 2.57
C LEU A 21 2.90 -31.62 2.08
N ARG A 22 2.84 -30.65 2.99
CA ARG A 22 2.66 -29.22 2.72
C ARG A 22 1.33 -28.92 2.00
N LYS A 23 0.96 -27.64 2.00
CA LYS A 23 -0.25 -27.11 1.37
C LYS A 23 0.17 -26.15 0.26
N ALA A 24 -0.47 -26.25 -0.89
CA ALA A 24 -0.34 -25.23 -1.93
C ALA A 24 -1.13 -23.99 -1.50
N LEU A 25 -0.48 -22.84 -1.50
CA LEU A 25 -1.08 -21.55 -1.18
C LEU A 25 -1.09 -20.68 -2.43
N PHE A 26 -2.13 -19.88 -2.61
CA PHE A 26 -2.32 -18.97 -3.73
C PHE A 26 -2.45 -17.55 -3.23
N GLY A 27 -1.67 -16.65 -3.80
CA GLY A 27 -1.64 -15.26 -3.39
C GLY A 27 -1.03 -14.35 -4.43
N ASP A 28 -1.06 -13.05 -4.14
CA ASP A 28 -0.47 -12.01 -4.98
C ASP A 28 0.72 -11.37 -4.25
N LEU A 29 1.83 -11.19 -4.95
CA LEU A 29 3.06 -10.63 -4.37
C LEU A 29 3.37 -9.23 -4.87
N HIS A 30 2.53 -8.66 -5.74
CA HIS A 30 2.78 -7.36 -6.35
C HIS A 30 1.48 -6.58 -6.49
N VAL A 31 1.02 -5.96 -5.39
CA VAL A 31 -0.20 -5.15 -5.37
C VAL A 31 0.14 -3.70 -5.02
N HIS A 32 -0.35 -2.75 -5.81
CA HIS A 32 -0.21 -1.33 -5.53
C HIS A 32 -1.50 -0.77 -4.94
N SER A 33 -1.35 0.18 -4.03
CA SER A 33 -2.43 0.94 -3.40
C SER A 33 -2.40 2.39 -3.88
N THR A 34 -3.32 3.20 -3.36
CA THR A 34 -3.30 4.64 -3.60
C THR A 34 -1.97 5.30 -3.17
N LEU A 35 -1.16 4.68 -2.30
CA LEU A 35 0.12 5.25 -1.86
C LEU A 35 1.19 5.28 -2.95
N SER A 36 1.04 4.50 -4.03
CA SER A 36 1.95 4.56 -5.17
C SER A 36 1.50 5.54 -6.26
N LEU A 37 2.46 6.18 -6.93
CA LEU A 37 2.20 7.17 -7.99
C LEU A 37 1.44 6.56 -9.16
N ASP A 38 1.85 5.38 -9.60
CA ASP A 38 1.32 4.70 -10.78
C ASP A 38 -0.13 4.26 -10.60
N ALA A 39 -0.51 3.81 -9.40
CA ALA A 39 -1.88 3.49 -9.05
C ALA A 39 -2.72 4.76 -8.83
N ALA A 40 -2.20 5.71 -8.05
CA ALA A 40 -2.87 6.96 -7.75
C ALA A 40 -3.26 7.76 -9.00
N THR A 41 -2.33 7.90 -9.94
CA THR A 41 -2.55 8.67 -11.18
C THR A 41 -3.42 7.92 -12.20
N GLN A 42 -3.66 6.63 -11.99
CA GLN A 42 -4.65 5.84 -12.73
C GLN A 42 -6.04 5.83 -12.08
N GLY A 43 -6.20 6.52 -10.95
CA GLY A 43 -7.48 6.71 -10.27
C GLY A 43 -7.75 5.72 -9.14
N THR A 44 -6.77 4.89 -8.75
CA THR A 44 -6.88 4.03 -7.56
C THR A 44 -6.99 4.88 -6.29
N ARG A 45 -8.08 4.68 -5.54
CA ARG A 45 -8.33 5.35 -4.25
C ARG A 45 -8.18 4.43 -3.04
N ASN A 46 -8.14 3.13 -3.27
CA ASN A 46 -8.07 2.11 -2.23
C ASN A 46 -6.73 2.12 -1.51
N ARG A 47 -6.75 1.97 -0.19
CA ARG A 47 -5.57 1.98 0.69
C ARG A 47 -5.05 0.56 0.96
N PRO A 48 -3.86 0.37 1.56
CA PRO A 48 -3.32 -0.95 1.85
C PRO A 48 -4.28 -1.88 2.60
N ARG A 49 -5.05 -1.35 3.57
CA ARG A 49 -6.09 -2.13 4.28
C ARG A 49 -7.16 -2.67 3.34
N ASP A 50 -7.60 -1.88 2.36
CA ASP A 50 -8.61 -2.29 1.39
C ASP A 50 -8.08 -3.40 0.49
N ALA A 51 -6.80 -3.36 0.12
CA ALA A 51 -6.15 -4.41 -0.66
C ALA A 51 -6.18 -5.76 0.08
N TYR A 52 -5.85 -5.79 1.37
CA TYR A 52 -5.93 -7.01 2.17
C TYR A 52 -7.37 -7.49 2.40
N ARG A 53 -8.34 -6.57 2.60
CA ARG A 53 -9.76 -6.92 2.68
C ARG A 53 -10.24 -7.58 1.38
N PHE A 54 -9.88 -7.01 0.23
CA PHE A 54 -10.19 -7.57 -1.08
C PHE A 54 -9.54 -8.94 -1.29
N ALA A 55 -8.27 -9.10 -0.89
CA ALA A 55 -7.56 -10.39 -0.93
C ALA A 55 -8.27 -11.47 -0.09
N ARG A 56 -8.87 -11.09 1.06
CA ARG A 56 -9.70 -11.98 1.89
C ARG A 56 -11.13 -12.21 1.36
N GLY A 57 -11.42 -11.71 0.16
CA GLY A 57 -12.68 -11.95 -0.55
C GLY A 57 -13.77 -10.90 -0.29
N GLU A 58 -13.46 -9.78 0.35
CA GLU A 58 -14.43 -8.68 0.48
C GLU A 58 -14.62 -7.93 -0.85
N ARG A 59 -15.78 -7.29 -1.03
CA ARG A 59 -16.04 -6.43 -2.21
C ARG A 59 -15.19 -5.17 -2.14
N LEU A 60 -14.66 -4.75 -3.28
CA LEU A 60 -13.83 -3.55 -3.43
C LEU A 60 -14.45 -2.58 -4.43
N GLY A 61 -14.67 -1.34 -3.99
CA GLY A 61 -15.12 -0.26 -4.87
C GLY A 61 -14.00 0.22 -5.78
N ILE A 62 -14.29 0.35 -7.08
CA ILE A 62 -13.37 0.80 -8.12
C ILE A 62 -14.01 1.89 -8.99
N GLN A 63 -13.19 2.55 -9.81
CA GLN A 63 -13.62 3.56 -10.76
C GLN A 63 -14.75 3.09 -11.71
N PRO A 64 -15.61 4.01 -12.19
CA PRO A 64 -15.62 5.45 -11.90
C PRO A 64 -16.19 5.76 -10.50
N TYR A 65 -15.96 6.98 -10.02
CA TYR A 65 -16.44 7.46 -8.73
C TYR A 65 -17.38 8.66 -8.93
N ASP A 66 -18.43 8.76 -8.12
CA ASP A 66 -19.25 9.95 -7.94
C ASP A 66 -18.95 10.55 -6.56
N GLY A 67 -18.29 11.71 -6.53
CA GLY A 67 -17.66 12.20 -5.30
C GLY A 67 -16.68 11.16 -4.76
N ASP A 68 -16.89 10.72 -3.51
CA ASP A 68 -16.11 9.67 -2.84
C ASP A 68 -16.72 8.26 -2.97
N VAL A 69 -17.86 8.12 -3.65
CA VAL A 69 -18.58 6.85 -3.78
C VAL A 69 -18.13 6.12 -5.04
N ALA A 70 -17.74 4.85 -4.91
CA ALA A 70 -17.45 3.99 -6.05
C ALA A 70 -18.75 3.60 -6.77
N MET A 71 -18.79 3.77 -8.09
CA MET A 71 -19.96 3.42 -8.91
C MET A 71 -19.93 1.96 -9.36
N ARG A 72 -18.81 1.27 -9.14
CA ARG A 72 -18.58 -0.13 -9.48
C ARG A 72 -17.87 -0.83 -8.35
N GLU A 73 -18.13 -2.13 -8.23
CA GLU A 73 -17.45 -2.99 -7.27
C GLU A 73 -16.95 -4.26 -7.96
N VAL A 74 -15.87 -4.82 -7.42
CA VAL A 74 -15.30 -6.11 -7.82
C VAL A 74 -15.13 -7.00 -6.59
N GLN A 75 -15.11 -8.31 -6.80
CA GLN A 75 -14.85 -9.31 -5.77
C GLN A 75 -14.09 -10.48 -6.42
N LEU A 76 -13.13 -11.05 -5.70
CA LEU A 76 -12.46 -12.27 -6.15
C LEU A 76 -13.46 -13.44 -6.12
N GLU A 77 -13.38 -14.33 -7.11
CA GLU A 77 -14.18 -15.57 -7.12
C GLU A 77 -13.85 -16.46 -5.91
N ARG A 78 -12.59 -16.43 -5.47
CA ARG A 78 -12.11 -17.09 -4.26
C ARG A 78 -11.13 -16.17 -3.51
N PRO A 79 -11.15 -16.14 -2.17
CA PRO A 79 -10.12 -15.48 -1.37
C PRO A 79 -8.72 -16.03 -1.65
N LEU A 80 -7.71 -15.20 -1.41
CA LEU A 80 -6.30 -15.56 -1.45
C LEU A 80 -5.83 -16.02 -0.07
N ASP A 81 -4.82 -16.90 -0.05
CA ASP A 81 -4.15 -17.34 1.18
C ASP A 81 -3.16 -16.27 1.69
N PHE A 82 -2.60 -15.47 0.78
CA PHE A 82 -1.69 -14.38 1.12
C PHE A 82 -1.73 -13.23 0.10
N ALA A 83 -1.31 -12.04 0.52
CA ALA A 83 -1.08 -10.92 -0.38
C ALA A 83 0.05 -10.01 0.11
N ALA A 84 0.75 -9.34 -0.80
CA ALA A 84 1.74 -8.31 -0.51
C ALA A 84 1.36 -6.96 -1.12
N VAL A 85 1.39 -5.89 -0.31
CA VAL A 85 1.23 -4.52 -0.81
C VAL A 85 2.62 -3.91 -1.02
N THR A 86 2.96 -3.64 -2.27
CA THR A 86 4.31 -3.31 -2.73
C THR A 86 4.33 -1.98 -3.46
N ASP A 87 3.89 -0.92 -2.78
CA ASP A 87 3.93 0.43 -3.33
C ASP A 87 5.38 0.92 -3.53
N HIS A 88 5.62 1.69 -4.60
CA HIS A 88 6.88 2.42 -4.81
C HIS A 88 7.24 3.33 -3.63
N ALA A 89 8.39 3.10 -3.00
CA ALA A 89 8.84 3.83 -1.82
C ALA A 89 9.41 5.22 -2.16
N GLU A 90 9.86 5.42 -3.40
CA GLU A 90 10.64 6.57 -3.84
C GLU A 90 9.86 7.90 -3.79
N LEU A 91 8.52 7.87 -3.70
CA LEU A 91 7.65 9.04 -3.76
C LEU A 91 6.64 9.15 -2.61
N PHE A 92 6.81 8.37 -1.55
CA PHE A 92 5.89 8.40 -0.41
C PHE A 92 5.75 9.80 0.18
N GLY A 93 6.85 10.54 0.31
CA GLY A 93 6.85 11.87 0.89
C GLY A 93 6.09 12.89 0.03
N GLU A 94 6.42 12.92 -1.25
CA GLU A 94 5.88 13.82 -2.26
C GLU A 94 4.37 13.61 -2.39
N LEU A 95 3.95 12.37 -2.57
CA LEU A 95 2.53 12.03 -2.72
C LEU A 95 1.75 12.32 -1.44
N HIS A 96 2.33 12.04 -0.28
CA HIS A 96 1.70 12.38 1.00
C HIS A 96 1.50 13.89 1.13
N ILE A 97 2.54 14.69 0.90
CA ILE A 97 2.47 16.16 0.91
C ILE A 97 1.42 16.67 -0.07
N CYS A 98 1.40 16.17 -1.30
CA CYS A 98 0.45 16.62 -2.32
C CYS A 98 -1.02 16.27 -2.00
N ARG A 99 -1.28 15.41 -1.01
CA ARG A 99 -2.62 15.00 -0.56
C ARG A 99 -3.03 15.55 0.80
N THR A 100 -2.10 16.19 1.53
CA THR A 100 -2.33 16.70 2.88
C THR A 100 -2.44 18.23 2.83
N PRO A 101 -3.64 18.82 2.89
CA PRO A 101 -3.85 20.27 2.76
C PRO A 101 -3.02 21.12 3.72
N GLU A 102 -2.73 20.59 4.91
CA GLU A 102 -1.97 21.27 5.96
C GLU A 102 -0.46 21.23 5.73
N ALA A 103 0.03 20.43 4.78
CA ALA A 103 1.46 20.33 4.49
C ALA A 103 1.95 21.56 3.72
N GLU A 104 3.12 22.09 4.11
CA GLU A 104 3.71 23.30 3.50
C GLU A 104 3.87 23.19 1.97
N GLY A 105 4.19 21.99 1.46
CA GLY A 105 4.34 21.74 0.01
C GLY A 105 3.02 21.49 -0.74
N TYR A 106 1.86 21.46 -0.07
CA TYR A 106 0.58 21.10 -0.68
C TYR A 106 0.24 21.96 -1.91
N ASP A 107 0.56 23.25 -1.86
CA ASP A 107 0.26 24.22 -2.90
C ASP A 107 1.36 24.39 -3.96
N ALA A 108 2.41 23.57 -3.90
CA ALA A 108 3.44 23.53 -4.94
C ALA A 108 2.83 23.18 -6.31
N THR A 109 3.43 23.72 -7.38
CA THR A 109 2.95 23.51 -8.76
C THR A 109 2.84 22.03 -9.12
N ALA A 110 3.84 21.22 -8.74
CA ALA A 110 3.81 19.77 -8.97
C ALA A 110 2.60 19.11 -8.28
N CYS A 111 2.27 19.50 -7.04
CA CYS A 111 1.13 18.96 -6.31
C CYS A 111 -0.23 19.41 -6.90
N LYS A 112 -0.33 20.65 -7.38
CA LYS A 112 -1.51 21.12 -8.12
C LYS A 112 -1.71 20.34 -9.42
N ILE A 113 -0.62 20.07 -10.15
CA ILE A 113 -0.66 19.24 -11.37
C ILE A 113 -1.06 17.80 -11.02
N TYR A 114 -0.49 17.23 -9.97
CA TYR A 114 -0.85 15.91 -9.45
C TYR A 114 -2.35 15.77 -9.18
N ARG A 115 -2.96 16.74 -8.50
CA ARG A 115 -4.39 16.69 -8.17
C ARG A 115 -5.31 16.97 -9.36
N ARG A 116 -4.88 17.78 -10.35
CA ARG A 116 -5.75 18.25 -11.45
C ARG A 116 -5.57 17.47 -12.76
N TRP A 117 -4.35 17.05 -13.07
CA TRP A 117 -3.98 16.40 -14.33
C TRP A 117 -3.12 15.17 -14.07
N PRO A 118 -3.71 14.07 -13.55
CA PRO A 118 -2.95 12.92 -13.05
C PRO A 118 -2.06 12.26 -14.12
N ARG A 119 -2.50 12.21 -15.39
CA ARG A 119 -1.66 11.71 -16.50
C ARG A 119 -0.42 12.56 -16.73
N LEU A 120 -0.54 13.87 -16.69
CA LEU A 120 0.60 14.78 -16.83
C LEU A 120 1.53 14.64 -15.62
N ALA A 121 0.96 14.55 -14.41
CA ALA A 121 1.71 14.35 -13.19
C ALA A 121 2.52 13.06 -13.19
N PHE A 122 1.97 11.96 -13.70
CA PHE A 122 2.69 10.69 -13.84
C PHE A 122 4.00 10.87 -14.60
N PHE A 123 3.97 11.53 -15.76
CA PHE A 123 5.17 11.76 -16.57
C PHE A 123 6.12 12.77 -15.93
N LEU A 124 5.61 13.85 -15.34
CA LEU A 124 6.46 14.87 -14.70
C LEU A 124 7.19 14.32 -13.48
N ILE A 125 6.50 13.59 -12.59
CA ILE A 125 7.08 13.09 -11.35
C ILE A 125 8.03 11.92 -11.62
N ASN A 126 7.71 11.01 -12.54
CA ASN A 126 8.69 9.99 -12.96
C ASN A 126 9.90 10.61 -13.70
N GLY A 127 9.68 11.72 -14.41
CA GLY A 127 10.75 12.49 -15.05
C GLY A 127 11.77 13.02 -14.04
N SER A 128 11.29 13.63 -12.94
CA SER A 128 12.17 14.14 -11.88
C SER A 128 12.92 13.02 -11.14
N MET A 129 12.34 11.82 -11.05
CA MET A 129 13.08 10.68 -10.52
C MET A 129 14.22 10.23 -11.46
N THR A 130 13.97 10.28 -12.77
CA THR A 130 14.93 9.85 -13.79
C THR A 130 16.14 10.78 -13.86
N ASP A 131 15.91 12.09 -13.74
CA ASP A 131 16.97 13.10 -13.75
C ASP A 131 17.65 13.29 -12.38
N GLY A 132 17.17 12.60 -11.34
CA GLY A 132 17.69 12.68 -9.98
C GLY A 132 17.38 14.00 -9.27
N SER A 133 16.48 14.83 -9.81
CA SER A 133 16.09 16.10 -9.20
C SER A 133 15.06 15.89 -8.11
N SER A 134 15.25 16.59 -6.98
CA SER A 134 14.22 16.71 -5.95
C SER A 134 13.35 17.92 -6.23
N PHE A 135 12.06 17.83 -5.90
CA PHE A 135 11.20 19.01 -5.96
C PHE A 135 11.61 20.05 -4.92
N ALA A 136 11.49 21.33 -5.27
CA ALA A 136 11.84 22.43 -4.36
C ALA A 136 11.11 22.37 -3.00
N PHE A 137 9.86 21.89 -2.99
CA PHE A 137 9.08 21.74 -1.74
C PHE A 137 9.58 20.61 -0.84
N CYS A 138 10.49 19.75 -1.31
CA CYS A 138 11.14 18.73 -0.47
C CYS A 138 12.27 19.30 0.38
N GLY A 139 12.67 20.56 0.16
CA GLY A 139 13.73 21.22 0.91
C GLY A 139 15.13 20.68 0.59
N GLU A 140 16.11 21.12 1.37
CA GLU A 140 17.50 20.69 1.22
C GLU A 140 17.63 19.18 1.42
N ASN A 141 18.32 18.50 0.49
CA ASN A 141 18.51 17.04 0.49
C ASN A 141 17.20 16.24 0.64
N ALA A 142 16.08 16.78 0.15
CA ALA A 142 14.75 16.20 0.25
C ALA A 142 14.27 15.92 1.70
N ALA A 143 14.82 16.61 2.71
CA ALA A 143 14.55 16.32 4.12
C ALA A 143 13.05 16.38 4.50
N ILE A 144 12.27 17.27 3.87
CA ILE A 144 10.84 17.41 4.14
C ILE A 144 10.08 16.19 3.60
N CYS A 145 10.40 15.75 2.38
CA CYS A 145 9.78 14.58 1.75
C CYS A 145 10.18 13.29 2.45
N LEU A 146 11.45 13.12 2.84
CA LEU A 146 11.90 11.98 3.64
C LEU A 146 11.17 11.90 5.00
N LYS A 147 10.95 13.04 5.66
CA LYS A 147 10.15 13.08 6.90
C LYS A 147 8.69 12.72 6.64
N ALA A 148 8.10 13.22 5.55
CA ALA A 148 6.71 12.93 5.17
C ALA A 148 6.49 11.47 4.77
N ALA A 149 7.50 10.80 4.21
CA ALA A 149 7.44 9.40 3.78
C ALA A 149 7.16 8.42 4.93
N LYS A 150 7.45 8.82 6.18
CA LYS A 150 7.21 8.01 7.36
C LYS A 150 5.73 7.63 7.53
N GLY A 151 4.80 8.54 7.23
CA GLY A 151 3.36 8.29 7.40
C GLY A 151 2.85 7.14 6.51
N PRO A 152 3.01 7.22 5.18
CA PRO A 152 2.68 6.11 4.28
C PRO A 152 3.39 4.80 4.62
N TRP A 153 4.66 4.85 5.01
CA TRP A 153 5.39 3.65 5.44
C TRP A 153 4.77 2.98 6.67
N GLU A 154 4.43 3.78 7.70
CA GLU A 154 3.74 3.29 8.90
C GLU A 154 2.33 2.77 8.57
N GLU A 155 1.63 3.39 7.63
CA GLU A 155 0.33 2.92 7.15
C GLU A 155 0.42 1.53 6.51
N THR A 156 1.41 1.31 5.63
CA THR A 156 1.65 -0.01 5.01
C THR A 156 1.96 -1.07 6.07
N ILE A 157 2.88 -0.79 6.99
CA ILE A 157 3.22 -1.73 8.09
C ILE A 157 1.98 -2.03 8.93
N THR A 158 1.25 -1.00 9.35
CA THR A 158 0.08 -1.16 10.21
C THR A 158 -0.99 -2.00 9.51
N ALA A 159 -1.25 -1.75 8.23
CA ALA A 159 -2.21 -2.52 7.45
C ALA A 159 -1.81 -4.00 7.33
N ALA A 160 -0.52 -4.28 7.10
CA ALA A 160 0.00 -5.63 7.06
C ALA A 160 -0.14 -6.31 8.43
N GLU A 161 0.26 -5.65 9.51
CA GLU A 161 0.21 -6.20 10.86
C GLU A 161 -1.21 -6.54 11.32
N GLU A 162 -2.19 -5.70 11.02
CA GLU A 162 -3.59 -5.96 11.32
C GLU A 162 -4.22 -7.05 10.45
N ALA A 163 -3.78 -7.17 9.20
CA ALA A 163 -4.31 -8.17 8.29
C ALA A 163 -3.77 -9.58 8.59
N TYR A 164 -2.58 -9.68 9.19
CA TYR A 164 -1.88 -10.94 9.41
C TYR A 164 -2.61 -11.79 10.46
N ASP A 165 -3.12 -12.97 10.07
CA ASP A 165 -3.72 -13.89 11.04
C ASP A 165 -2.63 -14.54 11.90
N ARG A 166 -2.48 -14.01 13.12
CA ARG A 166 -1.51 -14.51 14.11
C ARG A 166 -2.05 -15.65 14.97
N SER A 167 -3.30 -16.08 14.75
CA SER A 167 -3.90 -17.20 15.46
C SER A 167 -3.40 -18.54 14.91
N SER A 168 -3.71 -19.64 15.60
CA SER A 168 -3.43 -20.98 15.08
C SER A 168 -4.28 -21.35 13.86
N ALA A 169 -5.27 -20.55 13.47
CA ALA A 169 -6.04 -20.79 12.26
C ALA A 169 -5.25 -20.48 10.99
N CYS A 170 -4.35 -19.49 11.02
CA CYS A 170 -3.52 -19.08 9.88
C CYS A 170 -4.31 -18.88 8.58
N ASN A 171 -5.47 -18.23 8.65
CA ASN A 171 -6.38 -18.08 7.52
C ASN A 171 -5.86 -17.11 6.45
N PHE A 172 -4.94 -16.20 6.80
CA PHE A 172 -4.39 -15.22 5.87
C PHE A 172 -3.01 -14.73 6.28
N THR A 173 -2.09 -14.65 5.31
CA THR A 173 -0.77 -14.02 5.49
C THR A 173 -0.68 -12.71 4.71
N SER A 174 -0.47 -11.59 5.40
CA SER A 174 -0.08 -10.33 4.78
C SER A 174 1.44 -10.19 4.76
N LEU A 175 1.92 -9.51 3.73
CA LEU A 175 3.32 -9.22 3.45
C LEU A 175 3.49 -7.74 3.10
#